data_AF-X1MIU9-F1
#
_entry.id   AF-X1MIU9-F1
#
_cell.length_a   1.000
_cell.length_b   1.000
_cell.length_c   1.000
_cell.angle_alpha   90.00
_cell.angle_beta   90.00
_cell.angle_gamma   90.00
#
_symmetry.space_group_name_H-M   'P 1'
#
loop_
_entity.id
_entity.type
_entity.pdbx_description
1 polymer ?
#
loop_
_entity_poly.entity_id
_entity_poly.type
_entity_poly.pdbx_seq_one_letter_code
_entity_poly.pdbx_strand_id
1 'polypeptide(L)'
;MLWDVKGIKELQAEIYEEDIGGLHYLPTITSDPIHLISSRPIETYEDLKGLKISGDATLAFPFEEAGAVSILIPPEELYLAGTTGIVDAILWCGAKEATTSSWNEPFPYFLTNAVNGGATQEWVVNLEMWDSLPSDMQEILTLSWEALAKRQLVYYYEGECASRKNFTLTTMPEEDWA
;
A
#
# COMPACT_ATOMS: atom_id res chain seq x y z
N MET A 1 -0.51 -17.92 5.29
CA MET A 1 0.21 -18.66 6.36
C MET A 1 0.24 -17.85 7.65
N LEU A 2 0.67 -16.59 7.65
CA LEU A 2 0.65 -15.77 8.87
C LEU A 2 -0.78 -15.54 9.40
N TRP A 3 -1.69 -15.05 8.56
CA TRP A 3 -3.08 -14.75 8.94
C TRP A 3 -3.87 -15.97 9.43
N ASP A 4 -4.04 -16.98 8.59
CA ASP A 4 -4.91 -18.13 8.93
C ASP A 4 -4.22 -19.26 9.71
N VAL A 5 -2.89 -19.26 9.83
CA VAL A 5 -2.14 -20.38 10.46
C VAL A 5 -1.34 -19.94 11.68
N LYS A 6 -1.01 -18.65 11.80
CA LYS A 6 -0.22 -18.13 12.93
C LYS A 6 -1.02 -17.27 13.90
N GLY A 7 -2.34 -17.21 13.76
CA GLY A 7 -3.22 -16.61 14.76
C GLY A 7 -3.43 -15.11 14.62
N ILE A 8 -2.93 -14.46 13.55
CA ILE A 8 -3.00 -13.00 13.45
C ILE A 8 -4.43 -12.54 13.14
N LYS A 9 -5.22 -13.36 12.42
CA LYS A 9 -6.64 -13.07 12.19
C LYS A 9 -7.41 -13.01 13.50
N GLU A 10 -7.18 -13.99 14.38
CA GLU A 10 -7.83 -14.08 15.69
C GLU A 10 -7.41 -12.92 16.58
N LEU A 11 -6.12 -12.57 16.58
CA LEU A 11 -5.63 -11.41 17.33
C LEU A 11 -6.27 -10.10 16.84
N GLN A 12 -6.42 -9.91 15.53
CA GLN A 12 -7.09 -8.72 14.98
C GLN A 12 -8.57 -8.69 15.34
N ALA A 13 -9.26 -9.83 15.28
CA ALA A 13 -10.64 -9.92 15.73
C ALA A 13 -10.76 -9.55 17.22
N GLU A 14 -9.91 -10.10 18.09
CA GLU A 14 -9.88 -9.75 19.52
C GLU A 14 -9.69 -8.23 19.74
N ILE A 15 -8.74 -7.62 19.03
CA ILE A 15 -8.49 -6.17 19.14
C ILE A 15 -9.71 -5.34 18.73
N TYR A 16 -10.32 -5.64 17.58
CA TYR A 16 -11.42 -4.85 17.05
C TYR A 16 -12.75 -5.11 17.76
N GLU A 17 -13.01 -6.36 18.13
CA GLU A 17 -14.29 -6.79 18.72
C GLU A 17 -14.31 -6.62 20.25
N GLU A 18 -13.17 -6.79 20.93
CA GLU A 18 -13.08 -6.73 22.39
C GLU A 18 -12.37 -5.47 22.90
N ASP A 19 -11.11 -5.23 22.53
CA ASP A 19 -10.30 -4.13 23.10
C ASP A 19 -10.79 -2.74 22.67
N ILE A 20 -11.02 -2.56 21.37
CA ILE A 20 -11.63 -1.35 20.81
C ILE A 20 -13.14 -1.38 21.04
N GLY A 21 -13.76 -2.53 20.75
CA GLY A 21 -15.18 -2.78 20.95
C GLY A 21 -16.10 -2.12 19.92
N GLY A 22 -17.28 -2.72 19.71
CA GLY A 22 -18.33 -2.16 18.85
C GLY A 22 -18.06 -2.27 17.34
N LEU A 23 -17.01 -2.99 16.95
CA LEU A 23 -16.66 -3.31 15.58
C LEU A 23 -16.69 -4.83 15.39
N HIS A 24 -17.10 -5.29 14.21
CA HIS A 24 -16.93 -6.66 13.73
C HIS A 24 -15.82 -6.67 12.69
N TYR A 25 -14.84 -7.55 12.85
CA TYR A 25 -13.67 -7.59 11.98
C TYR A 25 -13.91 -8.48 10.75
N LEU A 26 -13.67 -7.93 9.56
CA LEU A 26 -13.62 -8.67 8.32
C LEU A 26 -12.18 -9.04 7.98
N PRO A 27 -11.90 -10.28 7.52
CA PRO A 27 -10.54 -10.74 7.27
C PRO A 27 -9.72 -9.79 6.38
N THR A 28 -8.47 -9.56 6.77
CA THR A 28 -7.51 -8.71 6.05
C THR A 28 -7.41 -9.06 4.57
N ILE A 29 -7.37 -8.03 3.73
CA ILE A 29 -7.06 -8.15 2.30
C ILE A 29 -5.63 -7.67 2.06
N THR A 30 -4.88 -8.42 1.25
CA THR A 30 -3.58 -7.98 0.75
C THR A 30 -3.73 -7.29 -0.61
N SER A 31 -3.14 -6.11 -0.76
CA SER A 31 -3.09 -5.34 -2.00
C SER A 31 -1.73 -5.50 -2.70
N ASP A 32 -1.33 -4.50 -3.47
CA ASP A 32 -0.05 -4.37 -4.14
C ASP A 32 1.15 -4.23 -3.20
N PRO A 33 2.36 -4.55 -3.68
CA PRO A 33 3.61 -4.16 -3.04
C PRO A 33 3.76 -2.63 -3.09
N ILE A 34 4.46 -2.07 -2.10
CA ILE A 34 4.77 -0.65 -2.08
C ILE A 34 6.21 -0.44 -2.52
N HIS A 35 6.38 0.44 -3.51
CA HIS A 35 7.65 0.84 -4.08
C HIS A 35 7.82 2.36 -4.01
N LEU A 36 9.07 2.82 -4.03
CA LEU A 36 9.38 4.23 -4.23
C LEU A 36 9.23 4.55 -5.72
N ILE A 37 8.32 5.47 -6.05
CA ILE A 37 8.07 5.93 -7.42
C ILE A 37 8.37 7.42 -7.48
N SER A 38 9.27 7.85 -8.35
CA SER A 38 9.91 9.16 -8.26
C SER A 38 9.97 9.93 -9.57
N SER A 39 10.11 11.25 -9.45
CA SER A 39 10.25 12.21 -10.57
C SER A 39 11.66 12.19 -11.18
N ARG A 40 12.64 11.64 -10.46
CA ARG A 40 14.05 11.48 -10.83
C ARG A 40 14.54 10.07 -10.51
N PRO A 41 15.59 9.56 -11.19
CA PRO A 41 16.12 8.24 -10.88
C PRO A 41 16.69 8.22 -9.45
N ILE A 42 16.53 7.09 -8.79
CA ILE A 42 17.09 6.82 -7.46
C ILE A 42 17.90 5.53 -7.59
N GLU A 43 19.22 5.62 -7.43
CA GLU A 43 20.15 4.50 -7.64
C GLU A 43 21.09 4.31 -6.45
N THR A 44 21.33 5.33 -5.63
CA THR A 44 22.15 5.25 -4.41
C THR A 44 21.46 5.86 -3.20
N TYR A 45 22.04 5.65 -2.02
CA TYR A 45 21.57 6.25 -0.77
C TYR A 45 21.61 7.79 -0.81
N GLU A 46 22.62 8.39 -1.45
CA GLU A 46 22.75 9.85 -1.59
C GLU A 46 21.59 10.49 -2.35
N ASP A 47 20.96 9.75 -3.28
CA ASP A 47 19.82 10.24 -4.06
C ASP A 47 18.57 10.47 -3.19
N LEU A 48 18.50 9.84 -2.00
CA LEU A 48 17.42 10.02 -1.03
C LEU A 48 17.52 11.36 -0.29
N LYS A 49 18.71 11.98 -0.25
CA LYS A 49 18.92 13.20 0.52
C LYS A 49 18.09 14.36 -0.05
N GLY A 50 17.23 14.91 0.79
CA GLY A 50 16.30 15.99 0.46
C GLY A 50 15.15 15.59 -0.44
N LEU A 51 14.96 14.29 -0.73
CA LEU A 51 13.86 13.79 -1.53
C LEU A 51 12.54 13.99 -0.77
N LYS A 52 11.59 14.71 -1.34
CA LYS A 52 10.27 14.91 -0.70
C LYS A 52 9.34 13.77 -1.06
N ILE A 53 8.99 12.94 -0.07
CA ILE A 53 8.19 11.74 -0.26
C ILE A 53 6.79 11.98 0.29
N SER A 54 5.75 11.67 -0.48
CA SER A 54 4.39 11.49 0.05
C SER A 54 4.06 10.01 0.12
N GLY A 55 3.65 9.53 1.28
CA GLY A 55 3.44 8.10 1.50
C GLY A 55 2.97 7.78 2.91
N ASP A 56 2.92 6.49 3.19
CA ASP A 56 2.77 5.99 4.55
C ASP A 56 3.95 6.44 5.41
N ALA A 57 3.67 7.16 6.51
CA ALA A 57 4.70 7.71 7.39
C ALA A 57 5.59 6.62 8.02
N THR A 58 5.03 5.45 8.32
CA THR A 58 5.78 4.31 8.89
C THR A 58 6.77 3.76 7.88
N LEU A 59 6.36 3.68 6.62
CA LEU A 59 7.22 3.20 5.54
C LEU A 59 8.23 4.25 5.06
N ALA A 60 7.94 5.54 5.28
CA ALA A 60 8.85 6.63 4.99
C ALA A 60 9.99 6.78 6.02
N PHE A 61 9.82 6.28 7.24
CA PHE A 61 10.79 6.45 8.33
C PHE A 61 12.24 6.05 7.96
N PRO A 62 12.52 4.90 7.32
CA PRO A 62 13.89 4.56 6.89
C PRO A 62 14.48 5.56 5.88
N PHE A 63 13.64 6.17 5.05
CA PHE A 63 14.07 7.18 4.08
C PHE A 63 14.36 8.52 4.75
N GLU A 64 13.64 8.86 5.82
CA GLU A 64 13.91 10.06 6.62
C GLU A 64 15.26 9.97 7.34
N GLU A 65 15.64 8.79 7.84
CA GLU A 65 16.99 8.53 8.37
C GLU A 65 18.08 8.74 7.29
N ALA A 66 17.74 8.50 6.01
CA ALA A 66 18.58 8.81 4.85
C ALA A 66 18.56 10.28 4.42
N GLY A 67 17.82 11.13 5.12
CA GLY A 67 17.71 12.56 4.86
C GLY A 67 16.63 12.94 3.85
N ALA A 68 15.72 12.03 3.50
CA ALA A 68 14.48 12.38 2.80
C ALA A 68 13.55 13.19 3.73
N VAL A 69 12.52 13.80 3.16
CA VAL A 69 11.52 14.59 3.88
C VAL A 69 10.14 14.03 3.58
N SER A 70 9.43 13.52 4.60
CA SER A 70 8.05 13.07 4.41
C SER A 70 7.08 14.26 4.45
N ILE A 71 6.16 14.30 3.48
CA ILE A 71 5.09 15.30 3.37
C ILE A 71 3.81 14.57 3.01
N LEU A 72 2.80 14.62 3.86
CA LEU A 72 1.51 14.01 3.58
C LEU A 72 0.74 14.84 2.55
N ILE A 73 0.60 14.32 1.34
CA ILE A 73 -0.26 14.86 0.29
C ILE A 73 -1.38 13.83 0.01
N PRO A 74 -2.66 14.23 0.03
CA PRO A 74 -3.76 13.34 -0.35
C PRO A 74 -3.54 12.72 -1.74
N PRO A 75 -3.85 11.42 -1.94
CA PRO A 75 -3.67 10.72 -3.23
C PRO A 75 -4.19 11.48 -4.46
N GLU A 76 -5.32 12.16 -4.30
CA GLU A 76 -6.07 12.89 -5.31
C GLU A 76 -5.31 14.14 -5.79
N GLU A 77 -4.38 14.63 -4.98
CA GLU A 77 -3.54 15.80 -5.26
C GLU A 77 -2.15 15.40 -5.75
N LEU A 78 -1.76 14.12 -5.65
CA LEU A 78 -0.39 13.66 -5.98
C LEU A 78 0.03 13.94 -7.41
N TYR A 79 -0.88 13.81 -8.37
CA TYR A 79 -0.59 14.12 -9.78
C TYR A 79 -0.12 15.57 -9.92
N LEU A 80 -0.90 16.51 -9.35
CA LEU A 80 -0.58 17.93 -9.39
C LEU A 80 0.65 18.26 -8.54
N ALA A 81 0.78 17.64 -7.36
CA ALA A 81 1.90 17.86 -6.46
C ALA A 81 3.24 17.41 -7.09
N GLY A 82 3.25 16.29 -7.82
CA GLY A 82 4.41 15.85 -8.60
C GLY A 82 4.70 16.78 -9.77
N THR A 83 3.66 17.15 -10.54
CA THR A 83 3.80 18.07 -11.69
C THR A 83 4.36 19.43 -11.30
N THR A 84 4.00 19.92 -10.11
CA THR A 84 4.45 21.22 -9.58
C THR A 84 5.75 21.13 -8.77
N GLY A 85 6.27 19.92 -8.54
CA GLY A 85 7.47 19.68 -7.74
C GLY A 85 7.27 19.95 -6.25
N ILE A 86 6.04 19.91 -5.73
CA ILE A 86 5.77 19.94 -4.29
C ILE A 86 6.34 18.68 -3.63
N VAL A 87 6.15 17.52 -4.26
CA VAL A 87 6.74 16.24 -3.87
C VAL A 87 7.55 15.66 -5.02
N ASP A 88 8.59 14.91 -4.69
CA ASP A 88 9.53 14.32 -5.65
C ASP A 88 9.29 12.81 -5.83
N ALA A 89 8.68 12.17 -4.85
CA ALA A 89 8.37 10.75 -4.89
C ALA A 89 7.11 10.40 -4.11
N ILE A 90 6.56 9.24 -4.43
CA ILE A 90 5.43 8.64 -3.75
C ILE A 90 5.81 7.26 -3.20
N LEU A 91 5.24 6.94 -2.03
CA LEU A 91 5.44 5.69 -1.31
C LEU A 91 4.08 5.21 -0.80
N TRP A 92 3.21 4.87 -1.77
CA TRP A 92 1.81 4.50 -1.54
C TRP A 92 1.45 3.14 -2.11
N CYS A 93 2.03 2.79 -3.26
CA CYS A 93 1.52 1.71 -4.10
C CYS A 93 2.62 1.13 -5.00
N GLY A 94 2.23 0.17 -5.83
CA GLY A 94 3.03 -0.44 -6.88
C GLY A 94 2.80 0.20 -8.26
N ALA A 95 3.32 -0.47 -9.29
CA ALA A 95 3.26 0.04 -10.66
C ALA A 95 1.82 0.09 -11.20
N LYS A 96 0.95 -0.83 -10.75
CA LYS A 96 -0.42 -0.98 -11.23
C LYS A 96 -1.29 0.21 -10.86
N GLU A 97 -1.30 0.59 -9.59
CA GLU A 97 -2.08 1.74 -9.12
C GLU A 97 -1.50 3.03 -9.65
N ALA A 98 -0.19 3.22 -9.56
CA ALA A 98 0.45 4.43 -10.08
C ALA A 98 0.18 4.65 -11.57
N THR A 99 0.11 3.59 -12.38
CA THR A 99 -0.32 3.70 -13.78
C THR A 99 -1.81 4.06 -13.90
N THR A 100 -2.65 3.42 -13.09
CA THR A 100 -4.12 3.59 -13.16
C THR A 100 -4.54 5.00 -12.72
N SER A 101 -3.77 5.61 -11.82
CA SER A 101 -3.92 6.99 -11.34
C SER A 101 -3.14 8.02 -12.17
N SER A 102 -2.49 7.62 -13.27
CA SER A 102 -1.62 8.47 -14.09
C SER A 102 -0.44 9.11 -13.33
N TRP A 103 -0.09 8.60 -12.15
CA TRP A 103 1.05 9.10 -11.36
C TRP A 103 2.40 8.78 -12.03
N ASN A 104 2.43 7.82 -12.95
CA ASN A 104 3.60 7.54 -13.78
C ASN A 104 3.99 8.69 -14.72
N GLU A 105 3.12 9.69 -14.93
CA GLU A 105 3.43 10.87 -15.73
C GLU A 105 4.36 11.86 -14.97
N PRO A 106 4.02 12.34 -13.76
CA PRO A 106 4.93 13.15 -12.96
C PRO A 106 6.03 12.34 -12.25
N PHE A 107 5.85 11.03 -12.04
CA PHE A 107 6.82 10.13 -11.38
C PHE A 107 7.18 8.94 -12.29
N PRO A 108 8.02 9.15 -13.33
CA PRO A 108 8.28 8.12 -14.33
C PRO A 108 9.31 7.07 -13.91
N TYR A 109 9.92 7.19 -12.72
CA TYR A 109 10.92 6.25 -12.23
C TYR A 109 10.33 5.32 -11.18
N PHE A 110 10.69 4.04 -11.23
CA PHE A 110 10.22 3.01 -10.31
C PHE A 110 11.41 2.24 -9.72
N LEU A 111 11.62 2.37 -8.41
CA LEU A 111 12.66 1.65 -7.70
C LEU A 111 12.24 0.19 -7.48
N THR A 112 12.97 -0.77 -8.03
CA THR A 112 12.57 -2.19 -7.96
C THR A 112 12.76 -2.82 -6.59
N ASN A 113 13.56 -2.20 -5.72
CA ASN A 113 13.70 -2.59 -4.32
C ASN A 113 12.35 -2.35 -3.61
N ALA A 114 11.63 -3.43 -3.27
CA ALA A 114 10.32 -3.32 -2.63
C ALA A 114 10.48 -2.87 -1.17
N VAL A 115 9.73 -1.84 -0.78
CA VAL A 115 9.67 -1.35 0.62
C VAL A 115 8.74 -2.24 1.44
N ASN A 116 7.63 -2.66 0.82
CA ASN A 116 6.68 -3.61 1.39
C ASN A 116 6.26 -4.62 0.31
N GLY A 117 6.30 -5.92 0.63
CA GLY A 117 5.97 -7.00 -0.31
C GLY A 117 4.47 -7.20 -0.56
N GLY A 118 3.60 -6.55 0.21
CA GLY A 118 2.16 -6.58 0.03
C GLY A 118 1.48 -5.84 1.16
N ALA A 119 0.92 -4.66 0.87
CA ALA A 119 0.21 -3.89 1.87
C ALA A 119 -1.05 -4.64 2.31
N THR A 120 -1.40 -4.50 3.58
CA THR A 120 -2.56 -5.15 4.19
C THR A 120 -3.59 -4.09 4.57
N GLN A 121 -4.83 -4.35 4.18
CA GLN A 121 -5.97 -3.49 4.49
C GLN A 121 -6.91 -4.23 5.43
N GLU A 122 -7.16 -3.62 6.59
CA GLU A 122 -8.07 -4.10 7.61
C GLU A 122 -9.44 -3.50 7.37
N TRP A 123 -10.48 -4.33 7.50
CA TRP A 123 -11.85 -3.90 7.27
C TRP A 123 -12.70 -4.26 8.46
N VAL A 124 -13.56 -3.31 8.84
CA VAL A 124 -14.43 -3.44 10.01
C VAL A 124 -15.83 -2.98 9.66
N VAL A 125 -16.81 -3.61 10.30
CA VAL A 125 -18.22 -3.25 10.23
C VAL A 125 -18.66 -2.83 11.62
N ASN A 126 -19.59 -1.88 11.74
CA ASN A 126 -20.20 -1.61 13.04
C ASN A 126 -20.91 -2.87 13.57
N LEU A 127 -20.64 -3.25 14.82
CA LEU A 127 -21.12 -4.51 15.38
C LEU A 127 -22.65 -4.56 15.50
N GLU A 128 -23.29 -3.47 15.94
CA GLU A 128 -24.77 -3.43 16.03
C GLU A 128 -25.42 -3.61 14.67
N MET A 129 -24.85 -2.99 13.63
CA MET A 129 -25.32 -3.16 12.26
C MET A 129 -25.12 -4.61 11.80
N TRP A 130 -23.95 -5.20 12.05
CA TRP A 130 -23.67 -6.59 11.72
C TRP A 130 -24.67 -7.55 12.39
N ASP A 131 -24.89 -7.40 13.69
CA ASP A 131 -25.81 -8.22 14.48
C ASP A 131 -27.27 -8.02 14.10
N SER A 132 -27.62 -6.86 13.52
CA SER A 132 -28.97 -6.60 12.99
C SER A 132 -29.26 -7.34 11.69
N LEU A 133 -28.23 -7.85 10.99
CA LEU A 133 -28.39 -8.58 9.74
C LEU A 133 -28.91 -10.00 10.00
N PRO A 134 -29.83 -10.48 9.14
CA PRO A 134 -30.16 -11.91 9.08
C PRO A 134 -28.91 -12.77 8.83
N SER A 135 -28.90 -13.99 9.36
CA SER A 135 -27.73 -14.89 9.27
C SER A 135 -27.31 -15.22 7.84
N ASP A 136 -28.27 -15.30 6.91
CA ASP A 136 -27.99 -15.51 5.48
C ASP A 136 -27.32 -14.29 4.84
N MET A 137 -27.65 -13.07 5.28
CA MET A 137 -26.97 -11.85 4.83
C MET A 137 -25.55 -11.75 5.37
N GLN A 138 -25.32 -12.10 6.63
CA GLN A 138 -23.98 -12.19 7.21
C GLN A 138 -23.10 -13.18 6.43
N GLU A 139 -23.65 -14.35 6.08
CA GLU A 139 -22.94 -15.37 5.28
C GLU A 139 -22.64 -14.86 3.86
N ILE A 140 -23.60 -14.22 3.19
CA ILE A 140 -23.39 -13.65 1.84
C ILE A 140 -22.31 -12.58 1.85
N LEU A 141 -22.30 -11.68 2.85
CA LEU A 141 -21.29 -10.64 2.96
C LEU A 141 -19.90 -11.24 3.20
N THR A 142 -19.80 -12.22 4.11
CA THR A 142 -18.55 -12.92 4.41
C THR A 142 -17.99 -13.61 3.16
N LEU A 143 -18.82 -14.36 2.42
CA LEU A 143 -18.39 -15.04 1.20
C LEU A 143 -18.01 -14.06 0.09
N SER A 144 -18.76 -12.95 -0.05
CA SER A 144 -18.44 -11.89 -1.02
C SER A 144 -17.11 -11.23 -0.70
N TRP A 145 -16.82 -11.03 0.59
CA TRP A 145 -15.57 -10.50 1.08
C TRP A 145 -14.37 -11.40 0.75
N GLU A 146 -14.47 -12.69 1.04
CA GLU A 146 -13.44 -13.67 0.69
C GLU A 146 -13.19 -13.75 -0.82
N ALA A 147 -14.25 -13.65 -1.62
CA ALA A 147 -14.15 -13.62 -3.08
C ALA A 147 -13.44 -12.35 -3.57
N LEU A 148 -13.75 -11.19 -2.97
CA LEU A 148 -13.06 -9.93 -3.25
C LEU A 148 -11.56 -10.03 -2.93
N ALA A 149 -11.21 -10.54 -1.74
CA ALA A 149 -9.82 -10.69 -1.31
C ALA A 149 -8.99 -11.52 -2.31
N LYS A 150 -9.54 -12.65 -2.77
CA LYS A 150 -8.90 -13.51 -3.78
C LYS A 150 -8.74 -12.80 -5.12
N ARG A 151 -9.78 -12.07 -5.56
CA ARG A 151 -9.76 -11.34 -6.83
C ARG A 151 -8.75 -10.19 -6.82
N GLN A 152 -8.67 -9.47 -5.71
CA GLN A 152 -7.74 -8.35 -5.51
C GLN A 152 -6.28 -8.82 -5.62
N LEU A 153 -5.95 -9.94 -4.99
CA LEU A 153 -4.60 -10.52 -5.09
C LEU A 153 -4.20 -10.82 -6.54
N VAL A 154 -5.09 -11.46 -7.32
CA VAL A 154 -4.83 -11.75 -8.74
C VAL A 154 -4.69 -10.46 -9.55
N TYR A 155 -5.57 -9.49 -9.31
CA TYR A 155 -5.57 -8.20 -9.99
C TYR A 155 -4.23 -7.45 -9.83
N TYR A 156 -3.70 -7.38 -8.61
CA TYR A 156 -2.41 -6.72 -8.37
C TYR A 156 -1.24 -7.56 -8.87
N TYR A 157 -1.24 -8.87 -8.65
CA TYR A 157 -0.13 -9.72 -9.12
C TYR A 157 0.09 -9.61 -10.63
N GLU A 158 -0.97 -9.74 -11.42
CA GLU A 158 -0.90 -9.59 -12.88
C GLU A 158 -0.66 -8.13 -13.29
N GLY A 159 -1.31 -7.20 -12.59
CA GLY A 159 -1.24 -5.77 -12.85
C GLY A 159 0.16 -5.19 -12.66
N GLU A 160 0.87 -5.57 -11.60
CA GLU A 160 2.22 -5.12 -11.30
C GLU A 160 3.18 -5.46 -12.43
N CYS A 161 3.18 -6.73 -12.85
CA CYS A 161 4.03 -7.21 -13.94
C CYS A 161 3.73 -6.47 -15.26
N ALA A 162 2.44 -6.27 -15.57
CA ALA A 162 2.01 -5.62 -16.80
C ALA A 162 2.29 -4.11 -16.82
N SER A 163 2.32 -3.45 -15.65
CA SER A 163 2.38 -1.99 -15.54
C SER A 163 3.79 -1.43 -15.38
N ARG A 164 4.77 -2.25 -14.94
CA ARG A 164 6.18 -1.85 -14.81
C ARG A 164 6.79 -1.28 -16.10
N LYS A 165 6.30 -1.71 -17.27
CA LYS A 165 6.73 -1.19 -18.58
C LYS A 165 6.44 0.30 -18.80
N ASN A 166 5.58 0.90 -17.96
CA ASN A 166 5.22 2.32 -18.04
C ASN A 166 6.22 3.21 -17.27
N PHE A 167 7.26 2.62 -16.67
CA PHE A 167 8.26 3.31 -15.87
C PHE A 167 9.66 3.02 -16.38
N THR A 168 10.58 3.94 -16.08
CA THR A 168 12.01 3.66 -16.10
C THR A 168 12.39 3.00 -14.79
N LEU A 169 12.89 1.77 -14.84
CA LEU A 169 13.23 1.01 -13.65
C LEU A 169 14.62 1.42 -13.14
N THR A 170 14.73 1.67 -11.84
CA THR A 170 16.02 1.81 -11.14
C THR A 170 16.14 0.73 -10.06
N THR A 171 17.35 0.46 -9.59
CA THR A 171 17.61 -0.55 -8.55
C THR A 171 18.82 -0.12 -7.76
N MET A 172 18.66 0.03 -6.45
CA MET A 172 19.79 0.23 -5.56
C MET A 172 20.56 -1.09 -5.37
N PRO A 173 21.90 -1.04 -5.34
CA PRO A 173 22.72 -2.17 -4.93
C PRO A 173 22.32 -2.69 -3.54
N GLU A 174 22.54 -3.99 -3.30
CA GLU A 174 22.23 -4.61 -2.00
C GLU A 174 23.00 -3.95 -0.84
N GLU A 175 24.22 -3.48 -1.09
CA GLU A 175 25.04 -2.76 -0.10
C GLU A 175 24.43 -1.41 0.34
N ASP A 176 23.68 -0.76 -0.54
CA ASP A 176 23.00 0.51 -0.26
C ASP A 176 21.59 0.30 0.31
N TRP A 177 20.98 -0.87 0.05
CA TRP A 177 19.60 -1.19 0.45
C TRP A 177 19.48 -1.89 1.82
N ALA A 178 20.54 -2.55 2.28
CA ALA A 178 20.57 -3.34 3.52
C ALA A 178 20.60 -2.48 4.79
#